data_AF-A0A2I0CZQ8-F1
#
_entry.id   AF-A0A2I0CZQ8-F1
#
_cell.length_a   1.000
_cell.length_b   1.000
_cell.length_c   1.000
_cell.angle_alpha   90.00
_cell.angle_beta   90.00
_cell.angle_gamma   90.00
#
_symmetry.space_group_name_H-M   'P 1'
#
loop_
_entity.id
_entity.type
_entity.pdbx_description
1 polymer ?
#
loop_
_entity_poly.entity_id
_entity_poly.type
_entity_poly.pdbx_seq_one_letter_code
_entity_poly.pdbx_strand_id
1 'polypeptide(L)'
;GKETGSRISLHHVRIDPGCSIGDHSHTEQVEIHDVLNGSGSCMLDGQTIPYRPGVAAVMPADRVHRVDAGAEGLLLLATFSPPLV
;
A
#
# COMPACT_ATOMS: atom_id res chain seq x y z
N GLY A 1 7.21 5.97 12.93
CA GLY A 1 6.42 6.07 14.17
C GLY A 1 7.04 7.03 15.18
N LYS A 2 8.07 6.61 15.91
CA LYS A 2 8.70 7.42 16.98
C LYS A 2 9.14 8.82 16.53
N GLU A 3 9.80 8.90 15.38
CA GLU A 3 10.36 10.14 14.82
C GLU A 3 9.28 11.18 14.45
N THR A 4 8.05 10.73 14.21
CA THR A 4 6.94 11.59 13.79
C THR A 4 6.01 11.93 14.97
N GLY A 5 6.41 11.60 16.20
CA GLY A 5 5.58 11.79 17.39
C GLY A 5 4.31 10.94 17.36
N SER A 6 4.43 9.69 16.90
CA SER A 6 3.32 8.74 16.77
C SER A 6 2.19 9.19 15.83
N ARG A 7 2.48 10.06 14.86
CA ARG A 7 1.48 10.53 13.88
C ARG A 7 1.44 9.67 12.63
N ILE A 8 2.61 9.32 12.08
CA ILE A 8 2.72 8.53 10.85
C ILE A 8 3.92 7.57 10.86
N SER A 9 3.83 6.49 10.09
CA SER A 9 4.98 5.66 9.70
C SER A 9 5.05 5.53 8.20
N LEU A 10 6.26 5.42 7.67
CA LEU A 10 6.51 5.21 6.25
C LEU A 10 7.33 3.94 6.10
N HIS A 11 6.97 3.12 5.12
CA HIS A 11 7.61 1.84 4.84
C HIS A 11 7.87 1.75 3.34
N HIS A 12 9.09 1.37 2.95
CA HIS A 12 9.32 0.91 1.59
C HIS A 12 8.89 -0.55 1.49
N VAL A 13 7.89 -0.80 0.66
CA VAL A 13 7.36 -2.14 0.41
C VAL A 13 7.80 -2.57 -0.98
N ARG A 14 8.52 -3.69 -1.06
CA ARG A 14 8.95 -4.31 -2.31
C ARG A 14 8.18 -5.59 -2.50
N ILE A 15 7.57 -5.74 -3.67
CA ILE A 15 6.82 -6.94 -4.04
C ILE A 15 7.47 -7.49 -5.30
N ASP A 16 7.94 -8.72 -5.24
CA ASP A 16 8.59 -9.37 -6.37
C ASP A 16 7.61 -9.61 -7.54
N PRO A 17 8.09 -9.75 -8.78
CA PRO A 17 7.27 -10.04 -9.93
C PRO A 17 6.27 -11.20 -9.73
N GLY A 18 4.99 -10.94 -10.01
CA GLY A 18 3.93 -11.94 -9.88
C GLY A 18 3.58 -12.34 -8.44
N CYS A 19 4.19 -11.72 -7.43
CA CYS A 19 3.81 -11.90 -6.04
C CYS A 19 2.68 -10.95 -5.63
N SER A 20 2.05 -11.26 -4.50
CA SER A 20 0.97 -10.47 -3.94
C SER A 20 1.15 -10.25 -2.45
N ILE A 21 0.72 -9.09 -1.97
CA ILE A 21 0.34 -8.90 -0.57
C ILE A 21 -1.14 -9.24 -0.53
N GLY A 22 -1.46 -10.44 -0.05
CA GLY A 22 -2.83 -10.98 -0.01
C GLY A 22 -3.82 -10.10 0.75
N ASP A 23 -5.09 -10.48 0.74
CA ASP A 23 -6.17 -9.70 1.37
C ASP A 23 -5.84 -9.40 2.86
N HIS A 24 -5.78 -8.11 3.20
CA HIS A 24 -5.52 -7.63 4.55
C HIS A 24 -6.19 -6.27 4.79
N SER A 25 -6.21 -5.84 6.05
CA SER A 25 -6.75 -4.55 6.47
C SER A 25 -6.00 -4.05 7.70
N HIS A 26 -6.02 -2.74 7.92
CA HIS A 26 -5.46 -2.13 9.11
C HIS A 26 -6.54 -1.53 9.99
N THR A 27 -6.55 -1.93 11.26
CA THR A 27 -7.52 -1.44 12.24
C THR A 27 -7.18 -0.01 12.65
N GLU A 28 -8.15 0.90 12.54
CA GLU A 28 -8.03 2.33 12.87
C GLU A 28 -7.01 3.15 12.04
N GLN A 29 -6.25 2.52 11.14
CA GLN A 29 -5.21 3.18 10.35
C GLN A 29 -5.69 3.43 8.94
N VAL A 30 -5.52 4.67 8.47
CA VAL A 30 -5.51 4.95 7.04
C VAL A 30 -4.15 4.58 6.49
N GLU A 31 -4.13 3.89 5.36
CA GLU A 31 -2.93 3.57 4.61
C GLU A 31 -2.96 4.28 3.24
N ILE A 32 -1.80 4.77 2.81
CA ILE A 32 -1.61 5.38 1.50
C ILE A 32 -0.46 4.67 0.82
N HIS A 33 -0.70 4.20 -0.40
CA HIS A 33 0.31 3.64 -1.29
C HIS A 33 0.71 4.68 -2.33
N ASP A 34 1.95 5.15 -2.29
CA ASP A 34 2.58 5.87 -3.40
C ASP A 34 3.42 4.90 -4.23
N VAL A 35 3.07 4.71 -5.50
CA VAL A 35 3.81 3.83 -6.40
C VAL A 35 5.07 4.54 -6.88
N LEU A 36 6.24 4.05 -6.46
CA LEU A 36 7.53 4.62 -6.82
C LEU A 36 8.12 3.97 -8.08
N ASN A 37 7.94 2.64 -8.25
CA ASN A 37 8.43 1.91 -9.40
C ASN A 37 7.60 0.64 -9.67
N GLY A 38 7.70 0.10 -10.88
CA GLY A 38 7.06 -1.15 -11.29
C GLY A 38 5.61 -0.97 -11.74
N SER A 39 4.85 -2.07 -11.79
CA SER A 39 3.44 -2.05 -12.18
C SER A 39 2.66 -3.18 -11.51
N GLY A 40 1.35 -3.01 -11.37
CA GLY A 40 0.47 -4.00 -10.74
C GLY A 40 -0.93 -3.46 -10.54
N SER A 41 -1.62 -3.94 -9.51
CA SER A 41 -2.94 -3.44 -9.13
C SER A 41 -3.19 -3.52 -7.63
N CYS A 42 -4.01 -2.61 -7.12
CA CYS A 42 -4.64 -2.74 -5.82
C CYS A 42 -6.13 -3.04 -5.99
N MET A 43 -6.60 -4.08 -5.31
CA MET A 43 -8.02 -4.36 -5.14
C MET A 43 -8.49 -3.73 -3.84
N LEU A 44 -9.49 -2.83 -3.90
CA LEU A 44 -10.08 -2.16 -2.75
C LEU A 44 -11.59 -2.04 -2.97
N ASP A 45 -12.40 -2.54 -2.03
CA ASP A 45 -13.87 -2.49 -2.08
C ASP A 45 -14.47 -2.95 -3.43
N GLY A 46 -13.90 -4.02 -4.00
CA GLY A 46 -14.33 -4.58 -5.29
C GLY A 46 -13.92 -3.76 -6.52
N GLN A 47 -13.18 -2.66 -6.34
CA GLN A 47 -12.59 -1.87 -7.42
C GLN A 47 -11.12 -2.22 -7.61
N THR A 48 -10.67 -2.25 -8.85
CA THR A 48 -9.26 -2.42 -9.21
C THR A 48 -8.64 -1.07 -9.54
N ILE A 49 -7.63 -0.67 -8.78
CA ILE A 49 -6.83 0.52 -9.02
C ILE A 49 -5.54 0.09 -9.73
N PRO A 50 -5.29 0.53 -10.97
CA PRO A 50 -4.06 0.17 -11.68
C PRO A 50 -2.86 0.91 -11.09
N TYR A 51 -1.83 0.17 -10.70
CA TYR A 51 -0.60 0.71 -10.12
C TYR A 51 0.47 0.91 -11.19
N ARG A 52 1.00 2.13 -11.24
CA ARG A 52 2.14 2.57 -12.04
C ARG A 52 2.76 3.80 -11.38
N PRO A 53 4.02 4.17 -11.67
CA PRO A 53 4.69 5.27 -11.00
C PRO A 53 3.88 6.57 -11.06
N GLY A 54 3.80 7.25 -9.90
CA GLY A 54 3.01 8.47 -9.73
C GLY A 54 1.52 8.27 -9.42
N VAL A 55 1.03 7.02 -9.34
CA VAL A 55 -0.29 6.73 -8.79
C VAL A 55 -0.20 6.66 -7.27
N ALA A 56 -1.17 7.30 -6.60
CA ALA A 56 -1.43 7.14 -5.18
C ALA A 56 -2.79 6.48 -4.97
N ALA A 57 -2.88 5.52 -4.04
CA ALA A 57 -4.13 4.93 -3.60
C ALA A 57 -4.28 5.09 -2.09
N VAL A 58 -5.50 5.34 -1.63
CA VAL A 58 -5.84 5.53 -0.23
C VAL A 58 -6.74 4.39 0.20
N MET A 59 -6.29 3.60 1.17
CA MET A 59 -7.07 2.55 1.81
C MET A 59 -7.61 3.13 3.13
N PRO A 60 -8.93 3.32 3.26
CA PRO A 60 -9.52 3.76 4.50
C PRO A 60 -9.31 2.72 5.61
N ALA A 61 -9.40 3.17 6.87
CA ALA A 61 -9.36 2.28 8.02
C ALA A 61 -10.41 1.16 7.90
N ASP A 62 -10.00 -0.04 8.35
CA ASP A 62 -10.83 -1.25 8.39
C ASP A 62 -11.33 -1.73 7.02
N ARG A 63 -10.70 -1.29 5.92
CA ARG A 63 -11.02 -1.76 4.55
C ARG A 63 -10.04 -2.81 4.08
N VAL A 64 -10.61 -3.94 3.66
CA VAL A 64 -9.83 -5.05 3.07
C VAL A 64 -9.33 -4.63 1.71
N HIS A 65 -8.05 -4.87 1.48
CA HIS A 65 -7.41 -4.64 0.20
C HIS A 65 -6.31 -5.67 -0.07
N ARG A 66 -5.94 -5.79 -1.34
CA ARG A 66 -4.89 -6.68 -1.83
C ARG A 66 -4.05 -5.95 -2.86
N VAL A 67 -2.75 -6.17 -2.84
CA VAL A 67 -1.84 -5.66 -3.87
C VAL A 67 -1.25 -6.83 -4.64
N ASP A 68 -1.41 -6.81 -5.96
CA ASP A 68 -0.89 -7.80 -6.88
C ASP A 68 0.19 -7.14 -7.76
N ALA A 69 1.43 -7.62 -7.71
CA ALA A 69 2.51 -7.10 -8.52
C ALA A 69 2.53 -7.72 -9.92
N GLY A 70 2.76 -6.89 -10.93
CA GLY A 70 2.92 -7.29 -12.32
C GLY A 70 4.30 -7.88 -12.62
N ALA A 71 4.64 -7.96 -13.90
CA ALA A 71 5.87 -8.62 -14.37
C ALA A 71 7.17 -7.92 -13.92
N GLU A 72 7.12 -6.61 -13.64
CA GLU A 72 8.29 -5.83 -13.20
C GLU A 72 8.40 -5.72 -11.67
N GLY A 73 7.50 -6.38 -10.93
CA GLY A 73 7.35 -6.17 -9.49
C GLY A 73 6.78 -4.79 -9.15
N LEU A 74 6.81 -4.43 -7.86
CA LEU A 74 6.40 -3.13 -7.34
C LEU A 74 7.35 -2.63 -6.26
N LEU A 75 7.58 -1.31 -6.26
CA LEU A 75 8.11 -0.57 -5.13
C LEU A 75 7.10 0.49 -4.72
N LEU A 76 6.62 0.38 -3.48
CA LEU A 76 5.68 1.32 -2.88
C LEU A 76 6.35 2.06 -1.73
N LEU A 77 5.96 3.31 -1.52
CA LEU A 77 6.04 3.97 -0.23
C LEU A 77 4.66 3.85 0.42
N ALA A 78 4.56 3.03 1.46
CA ALA A 78 3.35 2.86 2.25
C ALA A 78 3.39 3.80 3.45
N THR A 79 2.41 4.68 3.55
CA THR A 79 2.26 5.64 4.66
C THR A 79 1.05 5.27 5.50
N PHE A 80 1.22 5.16 6.82
CA PHE A 80 0.14 4.82 7.75
C PHE A 80 -0.10 5.94 8.75
N SER A 81 -1.37 6.22 9.07
CA SER A 81 -1.77 7.09 10.17
C SER A 81 -3.00 6.52 10.92
N PRO A 82 -2.93 6.24 12.24
CA PRO A 82 -1.73 6.26 13.09
C PRO A 82 -0.62 5.32 12.59
N PRO A 83 0.62 5.42 13.09
CA PRO A 83 1.73 4.61 12.58
C PRO A 83 1.48 3.11 12.78
N LEU A 84 1.84 2.33 11.75
CA LEU A 84 2.01 0.89 11.85
C LEU A 84 3.37 0.60 12.52
N VAL A 85 3.34 -0.19 13.59
CA VAL A 85 4.49 -0.56 14.44
C VAL A 85 4.89 -2.01 14.23
#